data_AF-A0A377W827-F1
#
_entry.id   AF-A0A377W827-F1
#
_cell.length_a   1.000
_cell.length_b   1.000
_cell.length_c   1.000
_cell.angle_alpha   90.00
_cell.angle_beta   90.00
_cell.angle_gamma   90.00
#
_symmetry.space_group_name_H-M   'P 1'
#
loop_
_entity.id
_entity.type
_entity.pdbx_description
1 polymer ?
#
loop_
_entity_poly.entity_id
_entity_poly.type
_entity_poly.pdbx_seq_one_letter_code
_entity_poly.pdbx_strand_id
1 'polypeptide(L)'
;MKLEKYHVSQMGPLGPALTEAWAVAQYAGVDGKVEKLLFEGLQVKRDIKTAADIVKVFNQLGITSEKYAEMQSNFMVKALIARQDNLVEKMKVHGTPSFYVSGKNHINNASLAQDDYDTYAEDMANLVLFLLNKPL
;
A
#
# COMPACT_ATOMS: atom_id res chain seq x y z
N MET A 1 -1.10 16.74 -8.25
CA MET A 1 -0.89 15.31 -8.59
C MET A 1 -1.56 14.47 -7.52
N LYS A 2 -2.34 13.45 -7.88
CA LYS A 2 -2.91 12.50 -6.91
C LYS A 2 -2.04 11.24 -6.90
N LEU A 3 -1.54 10.87 -5.74
CA LEU A 3 -0.87 9.59 -5.51
C LEU A 3 -1.83 8.68 -4.75
N GLU A 4 -2.06 7.48 -5.26
CA GLU A 4 -2.81 6.42 -4.57
C GLU A 4 -1.85 5.25 -4.31
N LYS A 5 -1.85 4.73 -3.09
CA LYS A 5 -1.09 3.54 -2.69
C LYS A 5 -2.06 2.45 -2.28
N TYR A 6 -1.81 1.24 -2.75
CA TYR A 6 -2.62 0.06 -2.49
C TYR A 6 -1.73 -1.10 -2.07
N HIS A 7 -2.25 -1.95 -1.19
CA HIS A 7 -1.59 -3.18 -0.77
C HIS A 7 -2.01 -4.35 -1.66
N VAL A 8 -1.18 -5.39 -1.71
CA VAL A 8 -1.43 -6.62 -2.48
C VAL A 8 -1.77 -7.78 -1.52
N SER A 9 -2.93 -8.40 -1.69
CA SER A 9 -3.38 -9.47 -0.80
C SER A 9 -2.66 -10.81 -1.01
N GLN A 10 -2.03 -11.00 -2.17
CA GLN A 10 -1.44 -12.27 -2.61
C GLN A 10 -0.03 -12.54 -2.05
N MET A 11 0.58 -11.59 -1.33
CA MET A 11 1.96 -11.73 -0.83
C MET A 11 2.00 -12.08 0.66
N GLY A 12 2.54 -13.28 0.94
CA GLY A 12 2.78 -13.74 2.30
C GLY A 12 1.51 -14.18 3.06
N PRO A 13 1.67 -14.84 4.22
CA PRO A 13 0.55 -15.42 4.97
C PRO A 13 -0.39 -14.38 5.57
N LEU A 14 0.07 -13.14 5.78
CA LEU A 14 -0.73 -12.03 6.29
C LEU A 14 -1.27 -11.11 5.19
N GLY A 15 -1.04 -11.41 3.91
CA GLY A 15 -1.39 -10.53 2.79
C GLY A 15 -2.83 -10.01 2.80
N PRO A 16 -3.86 -10.86 2.95
CA PRO A 16 -5.25 -10.40 3.03
C PRO A 16 -5.52 -9.51 4.25
N ALA A 17 -4.97 -9.88 5.42
CA ALA A 17 -5.14 -9.10 6.65
C ALA A 17 -4.44 -7.73 6.56
N LEU A 18 -3.29 -7.65 5.89
CA LEU A 18 -2.58 -6.39 5.65
C LEU A 18 -3.29 -5.51 4.62
N THR A 19 -3.98 -6.12 3.64
CA THR A 19 -4.79 -5.40 2.65
C THR A 19 -6.01 -4.75 3.30
N GLU A 20 -6.67 -5.49 4.21
CA GLU A 20 -7.72 -4.95 5.05
C GLU A 20 -7.21 -3.84 5.97
N ALA A 21 -6.09 -4.07 6.67
CA ALA A 21 -5.50 -3.07 7.54
C ALA A 21 -5.15 -1.78 6.78
N TRP A 22 -4.63 -1.90 5.56
CA TRP A 22 -4.39 -0.73 4.71
C TRP A 22 -5.69 0.01 4.37
N ALA A 23 -6.76 -0.70 4.03
CA ALA A 23 -8.08 -0.10 3.78
C ALA A 23 -8.65 0.60 5.02
N VAL A 24 -8.52 -0.02 6.20
CA VAL A 24 -8.91 0.60 7.49
C VAL A 24 -8.09 1.86 7.75
N ALA A 25 -6.78 1.82 7.51
CA ALA A 25 -5.90 2.97 7.70
C ALA A 25 -6.24 4.13 6.76
N GLN A 26 -6.56 3.83 5.49
CA GLN A 26 -7.03 4.84 4.52
C GLN A 26 -8.37 5.44 4.95
N TYR A 27 -9.33 4.60 5.37
CA TYR A 27 -10.63 5.06 5.85
C TYR A 27 -10.52 5.95 7.09
N ALA A 28 -9.62 5.61 8.02
CA ALA A 28 -9.38 6.37 9.24
C ALA A 28 -8.44 7.56 9.06
N GLY A 29 -7.82 7.75 7.88
CA GLY A 29 -6.87 8.83 7.61
C GLY A 29 -5.55 8.72 8.39
N VAL A 30 -5.13 7.49 8.70
CA VAL A 30 -3.91 7.19 9.49
C VAL A 30 -2.91 6.32 8.74
N ASP A 31 -3.14 6.05 7.46
CA ASP A 31 -2.29 5.25 6.56
C ASP A 31 -0.82 5.66 6.61
N GLY A 32 -0.51 6.95 6.57
CA GLY A 32 0.88 7.43 6.69
C GLY A 32 1.58 7.08 8.03
N LYS A 33 0.83 6.96 9.14
CA LYS A 33 1.38 6.56 10.45
C LYS A 33 1.49 5.05 10.56
N VAL A 34 0.44 4.34 10.11
CA VAL A 34 0.36 2.88 10.16
C VAL A 34 1.40 2.23 9.25
N GLU A 35 1.71 2.82 8.10
CA GLU A 35 2.71 2.30 7.15
C GLU A 35 4.04 2.01 7.84
N LYS A 36 4.60 3.02 8.55
CA LYS A 36 5.88 2.88 9.23
C LYS A 36 5.82 1.80 10.33
N LEU A 37 4.77 1.81 11.14
CA LEU A 37 4.64 0.87 12.25
C LEU A 37 4.47 -0.59 11.78
N LEU A 38 3.65 -0.82 10.74
CA LEU A 38 3.50 -2.14 10.14
C LEU A 38 4.81 -2.60 9.50
N PHE A 39 5.49 -1.75 8.75
CA PHE A 39 6.76 -2.10 8.12
C PHE A 39 7.82 -2.49 9.16
N GLU A 40 8.00 -1.67 10.20
CA GLU A 40 8.92 -1.97 11.29
C GLU A 40 8.57 -3.29 12.01
N GLY A 41 7.29 -3.51 12.33
CA GLY A 41 6.83 -4.73 13.01
C GLY A 41 6.98 -6.00 12.17
N LEU A 42 6.74 -5.91 10.85
CA LEU A 42 6.83 -7.05 9.93
C LEU A 42 8.28 -7.37 9.51
N GLN A 43 9.05 -6.35 9.12
CA GLN A 43 10.33 -6.54 8.43
C GLN A 43 11.54 -6.39 9.35
N VAL A 44 11.46 -5.52 10.36
CA VAL A 44 12.60 -5.22 11.25
C VAL A 44 12.50 -6.02 12.54
N LYS A 45 11.44 -5.81 13.32
CA LYS A 45 11.23 -6.46 14.63
C LYS A 45 10.73 -7.90 14.47
N ARG A 46 9.98 -8.17 13.40
CA ARG A 46 9.35 -9.48 13.11
C ARG A 46 8.44 -9.97 14.25
N ASP A 47 7.74 -9.04 14.89
CA ASP A 47 6.83 -9.29 16.00
C ASP A 47 5.34 -9.33 15.58
N ILE A 48 5.00 -8.82 14.39
CA ILE A 48 3.67 -8.98 13.78
C ILE A 48 3.59 -10.34 13.09
N LYS A 49 2.86 -11.28 13.70
CA LYS A 49 2.76 -12.67 13.20
C LYS A 49 1.32 -13.09 12.90
N THR A 50 0.35 -12.31 13.36
CA THR A 50 -1.08 -12.62 13.25
C THR A 50 -1.88 -11.37 12.91
N ALA A 51 -3.12 -11.56 12.45
CA ALA A 51 -4.07 -10.46 12.27
C ALA A 51 -4.31 -9.68 13.58
N ALA A 52 -4.30 -10.36 14.73
CA ALA A 52 -4.43 -9.71 16.03
C ALA A 52 -3.25 -8.76 16.33
N ASP A 53 -2.03 -9.13 15.92
CA ASP A 53 -0.87 -8.25 16.09
C ASP A 53 -0.95 -7.01 15.18
N ILE A 54 -1.53 -7.15 13.99
CA ILE A 54 -1.83 -6.01 13.11
C ILE A 54 -2.77 -5.05 13.82
N VAL A 55 -3.88 -5.52 14.41
CA VAL A 55 -4.82 -4.67 15.17
C VAL A 55 -4.13 -3.97 16.34
N LYS A 56 -3.20 -4.62 17.04
CA LYS A 56 -2.42 -3.97 18.12
C LYS A 56 -1.61 -2.77 17.64
N VAL A 57 -1.21 -2.71 16.36
CA VAL A 57 -0.55 -1.52 15.79
C VAL A 57 -1.51 -0.32 15.76
N PHE A 58 -2.77 -0.55 15.42
CA PHE A 58 -3.80 0.50 15.43
C PHE A 58 -4.11 0.99 16.84
N ASN A 59 -4.03 0.11 17.84
CA ASN A 59 -4.18 0.48 19.25
C ASN A 59 -3.11 1.50 19.71
N GLN A 60 -1.88 1.43 19.16
CA GLN A 60 -0.83 2.42 19.44
C GLN A 60 -1.19 3.83 18.95
N LEU A 61 -2.15 3.93 18.03
CA LEU A 61 -2.69 5.18 17.49
C LEU A 61 -4.03 5.56 18.12
N GLY A 62 -4.46 4.87 19.18
CA GLY A 62 -5.72 5.13 19.89
C GLY A 62 -6.98 4.55 19.22
N ILE A 63 -6.85 3.77 18.16
CA ILE A 63 -7.96 3.04 17.54
C ILE A 63 -8.09 1.72 18.29
N THR A 64 -9.13 1.56 19.10
CA THR A 64 -9.33 0.31 19.86
C THR A 64 -9.69 -0.86 18.95
N SER A 65 -9.53 -2.08 19.45
CA SER A 65 -9.92 -3.31 18.73
C SER A 65 -11.39 -3.29 18.30
N GLU A 66 -12.29 -2.78 19.16
CA GLU A 66 -13.72 -2.65 18.85
C GLU A 66 -13.92 -1.65 17.72
N LYS A 67 -13.24 -0.49 17.78
CA LYS A 67 -13.36 0.52 16.74
C LYS A 67 -12.79 0.05 15.41
N TYR A 68 -11.70 -0.70 15.44
CA TYR A 68 -11.15 -1.36 14.26
C TYR A 68 -12.18 -2.35 13.66
N ALA A 69 -12.81 -3.19 14.47
CA ALA A 69 -13.81 -4.16 14.02
C ALA A 69 -15.06 -3.49 13.41
N GLU A 70 -15.49 -2.34 13.96
CA GLU A 70 -16.54 -1.51 13.36
C GLU A 70 -16.13 -1.00 11.97
N MET A 71 -14.89 -0.50 11.84
CA MET A 71 -14.36 -0.02 10.56
C MET A 71 -14.23 -1.15 9.55
N GLN A 72 -13.71 -2.31 9.95
CA GLN A 72 -13.64 -3.51 9.13
C GLN A 72 -15.00 -3.90 8.54
N SER A 73 -16.07 -3.74 9.33
CA SER A 73 -17.44 -4.04 8.89
C SER A 73 -18.05 -2.96 7.98
N ASN A 74 -17.42 -1.78 7.90
CA ASN A 74 -17.94 -0.63 7.15
C ASN A 74 -17.92 -0.89 5.63
N PHE A 75 -18.99 -0.45 4.95
CA PHE A 75 -19.13 -0.59 3.50
C PHE A 75 -17.95 0.03 2.71
N MET A 76 -17.48 1.21 3.12
CA MET A 76 -16.38 1.90 2.43
C MET A 76 -15.05 1.15 2.58
N VAL A 77 -14.78 0.56 3.75
CA VAL A 77 -13.60 -0.28 3.95
C VAL A 77 -13.67 -1.53 3.07
N LYS A 78 -14.81 -2.21 3.03
CA LYS A 78 -15.01 -3.35 2.12
C LYS A 78 -14.84 -2.98 0.65
N ALA A 79 -15.34 -1.81 0.25
CA ALA A 79 -15.16 -1.29 -1.11
C ALA A 79 -13.69 -0.97 -1.42
N LEU A 80 -12.92 -0.45 -0.45
CA LEU A 80 -11.49 -0.22 -0.59
C LEU A 80 -10.71 -1.54 -0.74
N ILE A 81 -11.04 -2.58 0.02
CA ILE A 81 -10.44 -3.92 -0.13
C ILE A 81 -10.70 -4.45 -1.54
N ALA A 82 -11.97 -4.47 -1.97
CA ALA A 82 -12.33 -4.95 -3.30
C ALA A 82 -11.65 -4.15 -4.43
N ARG A 83 -11.51 -2.83 -4.25
CA ARG A 83 -10.79 -1.97 -5.20
C ARG A 83 -9.31 -2.33 -5.29
N GLN A 84 -8.65 -2.61 -4.17
CA GLN A 84 -7.25 -3.04 -4.15
C GLN A 84 -7.07 -4.32 -4.96
N ASP A 85 -7.85 -5.37 -4.64
CA ASP A 85 -7.76 -6.66 -5.32
C ASP A 85 -8.10 -6.54 -6.82
N ASN A 86 -9.13 -5.78 -7.17
CA ASN A 86 -9.50 -5.55 -8.57
C ASN A 86 -8.39 -4.84 -9.36
N LEU A 87 -7.71 -3.86 -8.75
CA LEU A 87 -6.61 -3.16 -9.41
C LEU A 87 -5.40 -4.08 -9.61
N VAL A 88 -5.10 -4.95 -8.66
CA VAL A 88 -4.03 -5.95 -8.79
C VAL A 88 -4.29 -6.85 -10.01
N GLU A 89 -5.51 -7.36 -10.16
CA GLU A 89 -5.90 -8.17 -11.31
C GLU A 89 -5.90 -7.39 -12.62
N LYS A 90 -6.59 -6.24 -12.64
CA LYS A 90 -6.77 -5.40 -13.83
C LYS A 90 -5.44 -4.91 -14.39
N MET A 91 -4.53 -4.53 -13.51
CA MET A 91 -3.21 -4.00 -13.88
C MET A 91 -2.16 -5.12 -14.05
N LYS A 92 -2.54 -6.38 -13.82
CA LYS A 92 -1.67 -7.56 -13.90
C LYS A 92 -0.42 -7.38 -13.06
N VAL A 93 -0.59 -7.00 -11.79
CA VAL A 93 0.52 -6.80 -10.87
C VAL A 93 1.13 -8.16 -10.54
N HIS A 94 2.38 -8.37 -10.94
CA HIS A 94 3.11 -9.64 -10.71
C HIS A 94 4.18 -9.54 -9.62
N GLY A 95 4.47 -8.32 -9.14
CA GLY A 95 5.46 -8.07 -8.11
C GLY A 95 5.31 -6.70 -7.50
N THR A 96 5.95 -6.49 -6.35
CA THR A 96 6.01 -5.19 -5.68
C THR A 96 7.47 -4.78 -5.42
N PRO A 97 7.78 -3.47 -5.42
CA PRO A 97 6.90 -2.35 -5.77
C PRO A 97 6.57 -2.30 -7.27
N SER A 98 5.35 -1.85 -7.62
CA SER A 98 4.90 -1.60 -8.99
C SER A 98 4.21 -0.24 -9.07
N PHE A 99 4.53 0.55 -10.10
CA PHE A 99 4.00 1.91 -10.27
C PHE A 99 3.29 2.05 -11.60
N TYR A 100 2.12 2.68 -11.58
CA TYR A 100 1.32 2.92 -12.77
C TYR A 100 0.95 4.40 -12.88
N VAL A 101 1.27 5.01 -14.01
CA VAL A 101 0.94 6.42 -14.28
C VAL A 101 -0.30 6.50 -15.16
N SER A 102 -1.29 7.26 -14.68
CA SER A 102 -2.60 7.46 -15.34
C SER A 102 -3.34 6.16 -15.67
N GLY A 103 -3.07 5.08 -14.93
CA GLY A 103 -3.67 3.76 -15.15
C GLY A 103 -3.32 3.11 -16.50
N LYS A 104 -2.31 3.62 -17.22
CA LYS A 104 -1.92 3.16 -18.55
C LYS A 104 -0.47 2.69 -18.61
N ASN A 105 0.45 3.48 -18.05
CA ASN A 105 1.88 3.22 -18.17
C ASN A 105 2.38 2.50 -16.92
N HIS A 106 2.85 1.26 -17.07
CA HIS A 106 3.55 0.53 -16.02
C HIS A 106 5.03 0.90 -16.06
N ILE A 107 5.60 1.33 -14.94
CA ILE A 107 7.02 1.69 -14.85
C ILE A 107 7.86 0.42 -14.73
N ASN A 108 8.85 0.26 -15.61
CA ASN A 108 9.86 -0.78 -15.49
C ASN A 108 10.96 -0.31 -14.53
N ASN A 109 10.85 -0.64 -13.25
CA ASN A 109 11.81 -0.23 -12.22
C ASN A 109 13.25 -0.66 -12.54
N ALA A 110 13.45 -1.80 -13.21
CA ALA A 110 14.79 -2.28 -13.58
C ALA A 110 15.48 -1.41 -14.63
N SER A 111 14.71 -0.69 -15.46
CA SER A 111 15.29 0.27 -16.42
C SER A 111 15.82 1.55 -15.78
N LEU A 112 15.48 1.77 -14.51
CA LEU A 112 15.95 2.89 -13.69
C LEU A 112 17.02 2.44 -12.68
N ALA A 113 17.65 1.28 -12.86
CA ALA A 113 18.65 0.79 -11.91
C ALA A 113 19.81 1.78 -11.79
N GLN A 114 20.10 2.22 -10.56
CA GLN A 114 21.19 3.14 -10.21
C GLN A 114 21.97 2.58 -9.04
N ASP A 115 23.24 3.00 -8.93
CA ASP A 115 24.14 2.60 -7.83
C ASP A 115 23.86 3.37 -6.52
N ASP A 116 23.17 4.50 -6.59
CA ASP A 116 22.78 5.32 -5.44
C ASP A 116 21.27 5.62 -5.43
N TYR A 117 20.75 5.83 -4.21
CA TYR A 117 19.31 6.01 -3.98
C TYR A 117 18.77 7.37 -4.44
N ASP A 118 19.60 8.42 -4.41
CA ASP A 118 19.17 9.78 -4.72
C ASP A 118 18.93 9.92 -6.22
N THR A 119 19.86 9.41 -7.04
CA THR A 119 19.71 9.36 -8.50
C THR A 119 18.50 8.51 -8.91
N TYR A 120 18.31 7.35 -8.29
CA TYR A 120 17.13 6.51 -8.54
C TYR A 120 15.81 7.28 -8.28
N ALA A 121 15.74 7.99 -7.15
CA ALA A 121 14.56 8.74 -6.76
C ALA A 121 14.28 9.90 -7.73
N GLU A 122 15.31 10.62 -8.16
CA GLU A 122 15.21 11.70 -9.13
C GLU A 122 14.73 11.18 -10.50
N ASP A 123 15.33 10.10 -11.01
CA ASP A 123 14.95 9.49 -12.29
C ASP A 123 13.51 8.98 -12.29
N MET A 124 13.10 8.32 -11.19
CA MET A 124 11.72 7.89 -11.01
C MET A 124 10.76 9.09 -11.02
N ALA A 125 11.06 10.16 -10.30
CA ALA A 125 10.23 11.36 -10.26
C ALA A 125 10.12 12.03 -11.64
N ASN A 126 11.24 12.14 -12.36
CA ASN A 126 11.31 12.70 -13.71
C ASN A 126 10.49 11.87 -14.70
N LEU A 127 10.61 10.54 -14.66
CA LEU A 127 9.82 9.66 -15.52
C LEU A 127 8.32 9.77 -15.22
N VAL A 128 7.91 9.79 -13.95
CA VAL A 128 6.52 9.98 -13.57
C VAL A 128 5.99 11.32 -14.09
N LEU A 129 6.74 12.41 -13.91
CA LEU A 129 6.35 13.74 -14.37
C LEU A 129 6.22 13.79 -15.90
N PHE A 130 7.17 13.20 -16.63
CA PHE A 130 7.11 13.07 -18.08
C PHE A 130 5.85 12.33 -18.53
N LEU A 131 5.54 11.18 -17.92
CA LEU A 131 4.38 10.36 -18.27
C LEU A 131 3.04 11.03 -17.92
N LEU A 132 3.00 11.85 -16.86
CA LEU A 132 1.81 12.62 -16.49
C LEU A 132 1.51 13.74 -17.50
N ASN A 133 2.55 14.34 -18.08
CA ASN A 133 2.43 15.45 -19.03
C ASN A 133 2.35 14.98 -20.50
N LYS A 134 2.54 13.68 -20.76
CA LYS A 134 2.44 13.10 -22.10
C LYS A 134 0.98 13.17 -22.58
N PRO A 135 0.68 13.83 -23.72
CA PRO A 135 -0.67 13.85 -24.27
C PRO A 135 -1.14 12.42 -24.57
N LEU A 136 -2.45 12.19 -24.36
CA LEU A 136 -3.08 10.86 -24.41
C LEU A 136 -3.11 10.26 -25.81
#